data_AF-A0A8J6ZHU7-F1
#
_entry.id   AF-A0A8J6ZHU7-F1
#
_cell.length_a   1.000
_cell.length_b   1.000
_cell.length_c   1.000
_cell.angle_alpha   90.00
_cell.angle_beta   90.00
_cell.angle_gamma   90.00
#
_symmetry.space_group_name_H-M   'P 1'
#
loop_
_entity.id
_entity.type
_entity.pdbx_description
1 polymer ?
#
loop_
_entity_poly.entity_id
_entity_poly.type
_entity_poly.pdbx_seq_one_letter_code
_entity_poly.pdbx_strand_id
1 'polypeptide(L)'
;MNTARDELLKILAAINSRDEKNFLARVDLQQLMDVAYDEATDVLADNCDKFHKLYPKDLFFKFGSRILRLYNDKFRGVHLGLIKRVIAAYFDGTFRDAKTFAETPINFLAAELVKMLAAVNADIGDENISGNKATLAVKMVGDGSSYGQMIGVLNFVLEFDRRGDDWRLRKIKNVEELVPPILDIAERYWPAS
;
A
#
# COMPACT_ATOMS: atom_id res chain seq x y z
N MET A 1 15.93 22.42 9.67
CA MET A 1 16.06 21.18 8.88
C MET A 1 14.77 20.41 9.09
N ASN A 2 14.06 20.04 8.02
CA ASN A 2 12.82 19.28 8.18
C ASN A 2 13.16 17.85 8.65
N THR A 3 12.32 17.27 9.50
CA THR A 3 12.41 15.86 9.89
C THR A 3 11.65 14.99 8.89
N ALA A 4 11.88 13.67 8.89
CA ALA A 4 11.06 12.75 8.09
C ALA A 4 9.61 12.71 8.62
N ARG A 5 9.42 12.94 9.93
CA ARG A 5 8.10 13.19 10.52
C ARG A 5 7.38 14.38 9.89
N ASP A 6 8.06 15.52 9.73
CA ASP A 6 7.47 16.70 9.09
C ASP A 6 7.06 16.42 7.64
N GLU A 7 7.88 15.66 6.91
CA GLU A 7 7.55 15.25 5.54
C GLU A 7 6.40 14.27 5.47
N LEU A 8 6.27 13.33 6.42
CA LEU A 8 5.09 12.47 6.50
C LEU A 8 3.81 13.28 6.73
N LEU A 9 3.83 14.27 7.63
CA LEU A 9 2.66 15.13 7.86
C LEU A 9 2.26 15.91 6.60
N LYS A 10 3.23 16.41 5.84
CA LYS A 10 2.98 17.07 4.55
C LYS A 10 2.45 16.10 3.49
N ILE A 11 2.94 14.86 3.45
CA ILE A 11 2.41 13.79 2.59
C ILE A 11 0.95 13.53 2.91
N LEU A 12 0.61 13.35 4.19
CA LEU A 12 -0.78 13.11 4.64
C LEU A 12 -1.69 14.30 4.29
N ALA A 13 -1.22 15.53 4.47
CA ALA A 13 -1.96 16.72 4.06
C ALA A 13 -2.21 16.73 2.54
N ALA A 14 -1.19 16.41 1.72
CA ALA A 14 -1.32 16.34 0.27
C ALA A 14 -2.28 15.24 -0.19
N ILE A 15 -2.28 14.07 0.47
CA ILE A 15 -3.26 13.01 0.23
C ILE A 15 -4.68 13.54 0.50
N ASN A 16 -4.90 14.12 1.69
CA ASN A 16 -6.22 14.61 2.12
C ASN A 16 -6.76 15.74 1.24
N SER A 17 -5.89 16.66 0.81
CA SER A 17 -6.25 17.76 -0.09
C SER A 17 -6.22 17.37 -1.57
N ARG A 18 -5.81 16.14 -1.90
CA ARG A 18 -5.60 15.63 -3.26
C ARG A 18 -4.63 16.48 -4.09
N ASP A 19 -3.59 16.99 -3.45
CA ASP A 19 -2.52 17.73 -4.13
C ASP A 19 -1.45 16.75 -4.61
N GLU A 20 -1.66 16.19 -5.81
CA GLU A 20 -0.74 15.21 -6.41
C GLU A 20 0.67 15.76 -6.56
N LYS A 21 0.81 17.03 -6.97
CA LYS A 21 2.11 17.66 -7.19
C LYS A 21 2.90 17.70 -5.89
N ASN A 22 2.24 18.10 -4.80
CA ASN A 22 2.86 18.20 -3.48
C ASN A 22 3.17 16.81 -2.90
N PHE A 23 2.34 15.81 -3.18
CA PHE A 23 2.60 14.41 -2.85
C PHE A 23 3.85 13.88 -3.59
N LEU A 24 3.91 14.02 -4.91
CA LEU A 24 5.02 13.51 -5.74
C LEU A 24 6.35 14.22 -5.48
N ALA A 25 6.33 15.45 -4.96
CA ALA A 25 7.53 16.15 -4.51
C ALA A 25 8.21 15.45 -3.31
N ARG A 26 7.44 14.70 -2.50
CA ARG A 26 7.88 14.08 -1.23
C ARG A 26 7.95 12.58 -1.26
N VAL A 27 7.29 11.95 -2.22
CA VAL A 27 7.30 10.50 -2.37
C VAL A 27 8.03 10.14 -3.66
N ASP A 28 8.99 9.24 -3.56
CA ASP A 28 9.51 8.52 -4.72
C ASP A 28 8.53 7.39 -5.05
N LEU A 29 7.40 7.77 -5.65
CA LEU A 29 6.27 6.85 -5.84
C LEU A 29 6.68 5.63 -6.68
N GLN A 30 7.48 5.83 -7.73
CA GLN A 30 7.97 4.74 -8.57
C GLN A 30 8.79 3.74 -7.75
N GLN A 31 9.81 4.22 -7.03
CA GLN A 31 10.66 3.38 -6.20
C GLN A 31 9.86 2.67 -5.10
N LEU A 32 8.95 3.39 -4.44
CA LEU A 32 8.10 2.87 -3.37
C LEU A 32 7.23 1.71 -3.87
N MET A 33 6.54 1.89 -5.01
CA MET A 33 5.67 0.86 -5.58
C MET A 33 6.47 -0.33 -6.10
N ASP A 34 7.55 -0.09 -6.82
CA ASP A 34 8.36 -1.17 -7.39
C ASP A 34 8.90 -2.09 -6.29
N VAL A 35 9.49 -1.50 -5.24
CA VAL A 35 10.03 -2.27 -4.11
C VAL A 35 8.93 -2.98 -3.34
N ALA A 36 7.85 -2.28 -2.98
CA ALA A 36 6.77 -2.90 -2.21
C ALA A 36 6.12 -4.07 -2.98
N TYR A 37 5.96 -3.93 -4.30
CA TYR A 37 5.39 -4.99 -5.14
C TYR A 37 6.31 -6.20 -5.26
N ASP A 38 7.60 -5.97 -5.51
CA ASP A 38 8.58 -7.03 -5.67
C ASP A 38 8.80 -7.78 -4.33
N GLU A 39 8.96 -7.05 -3.23
CA GLU A 39 9.10 -7.65 -1.89
C GLU A 39 7.83 -8.39 -1.46
N ALA A 40 6.63 -7.85 -1.73
CA ALA A 40 5.39 -8.55 -1.42
C ALA A 40 5.24 -9.84 -2.25
N THR A 41 5.65 -9.81 -3.52
CA THR A 41 5.70 -11.00 -4.38
C THR A 41 6.59 -12.08 -3.80
N ASP A 42 7.79 -11.71 -3.33
CA ASP A 42 8.72 -12.64 -2.72
C ASP A 42 8.11 -13.27 -1.45
N VAL A 43 7.53 -12.46 -0.58
CA VAL A 43 6.88 -12.94 0.65
C VAL A 43 5.74 -13.90 0.34
N LEU A 44 4.88 -13.57 -0.64
CA LEU A 44 3.78 -14.44 -1.08
C LEU A 44 4.30 -15.76 -1.67
N ALA A 45 5.36 -15.71 -2.47
CA ALA A 45 5.96 -16.90 -3.07
C ALA A 45 6.61 -17.80 -2.01
N ASP A 46 7.41 -17.23 -1.11
CA ASP A 46 8.16 -17.99 -0.09
C ASP A 46 7.24 -18.61 0.96
N ASN A 47 6.08 -18.00 1.18
CA ASN A 47 5.05 -18.50 2.10
C ASN A 47 3.86 -19.16 1.38
N CYS A 48 3.98 -19.49 0.09
CA CYS A 48 2.87 -19.98 -0.74
C CYS A 48 2.16 -21.20 -0.12
N ASP A 49 2.89 -22.20 0.38
CA ASP A 49 2.30 -23.39 1.00
C ASP A 49 1.54 -23.06 2.31
N LYS A 50 2.04 -22.09 3.07
CA LYS A 50 1.39 -21.61 4.29
C LYS A 50 0.09 -20.89 3.92
N PHE A 51 0.13 -19.99 2.93
CA PHE A 51 -1.05 -19.27 2.49
C PHE A 51 -2.07 -20.17 1.80
N HIS A 52 -1.64 -21.19 1.05
CA HIS A 52 -2.55 -22.19 0.49
C HIS A 52 -3.33 -22.95 1.58
N LYS A 53 -2.69 -23.27 2.71
CA LYS A 53 -3.38 -23.92 3.84
C LYS A 53 -4.39 -23.01 4.52
N LEU A 54 -4.09 -21.71 4.62
CA LEU A 54 -4.99 -20.70 5.21
C LEU A 54 -6.15 -20.36 4.25
N TYR A 55 -5.86 -20.30 2.96
CA TYR A 55 -6.75 -19.89 1.88
C TYR A 55 -6.83 -20.97 0.79
N PRO A 56 -7.40 -22.15 1.10
CA PRO A 56 -7.39 -23.30 0.16
C PRO A 56 -8.22 -23.07 -1.11
N LYS A 57 -9.10 -22.06 -1.11
CA LYS A 57 -9.92 -21.68 -2.26
C LYS A 57 -9.24 -20.65 -3.17
N ASP A 58 -8.24 -19.93 -2.68
CA ASP A 58 -7.54 -18.97 -3.51
C ASP A 58 -6.64 -19.71 -4.51
N LEU A 59 -6.98 -19.56 -5.79
CA LEU A 59 -6.27 -20.16 -6.90
C LEU A 59 -4.85 -19.61 -7.03
N PHE A 60 -4.58 -18.41 -6.51
CA PHE A 60 -3.25 -17.81 -6.54
C PHE A 60 -2.20 -18.68 -5.84
N PHE A 61 -2.56 -19.30 -4.71
CA PHE A 61 -1.66 -20.18 -3.95
C PHE A 61 -1.72 -21.65 -4.37
N LYS A 62 -2.66 -22.04 -5.24
CA LYS A 62 -2.85 -23.44 -5.66
C LYS A 62 -1.69 -23.99 -6.51
N PHE A 63 -0.99 -23.13 -7.23
CA PHE A 63 0.01 -23.55 -8.23
C PHE A 63 1.45 -23.53 -7.73
N GLY A 64 1.67 -23.23 -6.45
CA GLY A 64 2.97 -23.23 -5.80
C GLY A 64 3.85 -22.01 -6.10
N SER A 65 4.91 -21.86 -5.31
CA SER A 65 5.79 -20.67 -5.28
C SER A 65 6.41 -20.32 -6.64
N ARG A 66 6.88 -21.33 -7.39
CA ARG A 66 7.52 -21.12 -8.70
C ARG A 66 6.56 -20.50 -9.72
N ILE A 67 5.32 -20.98 -9.78
CA ILE A 67 4.32 -20.47 -10.73
C ILE A 67 3.89 -19.05 -10.33
N LEU A 68 3.76 -18.78 -9.03
CA LEU A 68 3.46 -17.45 -8.50
C LEU A 68 4.50 -16.41 -8.96
N ARG A 69 5.80 -16.73 -8.83
CA ARG A 69 6.90 -15.87 -9.30
C ARG A 69 6.81 -15.61 -10.80
N LEU A 70 6.65 -16.68 -11.61
CA LEU A 70 6.52 -16.55 -13.06
C LEU A 70 5.29 -15.73 -13.49
N TYR A 71 4.17 -15.89 -12.78
CA TYR A 71 2.96 -15.11 -13.01
C TYR A 71 3.22 -13.63 -12.69
N ASN A 72 3.80 -13.34 -11.53
CA ASN A 72 4.08 -11.97 -11.13
C ASN A 72 5.11 -11.30 -12.06
N ASP A 73 6.15 -12.00 -12.49
CA ASP A 73 7.12 -11.47 -13.48
C ASP A 73 6.43 -11.11 -14.79
N LYS A 74 5.55 -11.99 -15.29
CA LYS A 74 4.82 -11.78 -16.54
C LYS A 74 3.85 -10.58 -16.48
N PHE A 75 3.18 -10.40 -15.34
CA PHE A 75 2.12 -9.40 -15.19
C PHE A 75 2.52 -8.16 -14.37
N ARG A 76 3.76 -8.08 -13.89
CA ARG A 76 4.30 -6.96 -13.08
C ARG A 76 3.94 -5.59 -13.66
N GLY A 77 4.23 -5.39 -14.94
CA GLY A 77 3.93 -4.12 -15.62
C GLY A 77 2.44 -3.79 -15.68
N VAL A 78 1.58 -4.80 -15.83
CA VAL A 78 0.12 -4.64 -15.83
C VAL A 78 -0.37 -4.27 -14.44
N HIS A 79 0.08 -4.97 -13.39
CA HIS A 79 -0.32 -4.70 -12.01
C HIS A 79 0.15 -3.32 -11.53
N LEU A 80 1.43 -2.98 -11.76
CA LEU A 80 1.95 -1.65 -11.42
C LEU A 80 1.26 -0.55 -12.23
N GLY A 81 0.93 -0.81 -13.49
CA GLY A 81 0.13 0.09 -14.32
C GLY A 81 -1.27 0.33 -13.75
N LEU A 82 -1.94 -0.73 -13.28
CA LEU A 82 -3.23 -0.63 -12.60
C LEU A 82 -3.13 0.23 -11.33
N ILE A 83 -2.17 -0.07 -10.45
CA ILE A 83 -1.95 0.67 -9.19
C ILE A 83 -1.74 2.17 -9.49
N LYS A 84 -0.89 2.50 -10.47
CA LYS A 84 -0.66 3.88 -10.91
C LYS A 84 -1.94 4.58 -11.35
N ARG A 85 -2.77 3.91 -12.14
CA ARG A 85 -4.04 4.48 -12.62
C ARG A 85 -5.05 4.69 -11.50
N VAL A 86 -5.08 3.80 -10.51
CA VAL A 86 -5.93 3.96 -9.31
C VAL A 86 -5.47 5.15 -8.47
N ILE A 87 -4.17 5.31 -8.26
CA ILE A 87 -3.60 6.47 -7.54
C ILE A 87 -3.91 7.77 -8.28
N ALA A 88 -3.73 7.80 -9.61
CA ALA A 88 -4.08 8.96 -10.43
C ALA A 88 -5.58 9.30 -10.32
N ALA A 89 -6.46 8.28 -10.41
CA ALA A 89 -7.91 8.45 -10.28
C ALA A 89 -8.36 8.95 -8.90
N TYR A 90 -7.58 8.66 -7.85
CA TYR A 90 -7.79 9.21 -6.52
C TYR A 90 -7.48 10.71 -6.48
N PHE A 91 -6.30 11.10 -6.99
CA PHE A 91 -5.83 12.48 -6.98
C PHE A 91 -6.63 13.40 -7.92
N ASP A 92 -6.96 12.94 -9.13
CA ASP A 92 -7.78 13.70 -10.07
C ASP A 92 -9.27 13.78 -9.65
N GLY A 93 -9.69 12.90 -8.73
CA GLY A 93 -11.04 12.85 -8.19
C GLY A 93 -12.09 12.22 -9.12
N THR A 94 -11.68 11.52 -10.17
CA THR A 94 -12.54 10.78 -11.12
C THR A 94 -13.18 9.55 -10.49
N PHE A 95 -12.70 9.08 -9.34
CA PHE A 95 -13.36 8.04 -8.55
C PHE A 95 -14.83 8.37 -8.23
N ARG A 96 -15.24 9.65 -8.27
CA ARG A 96 -16.65 10.05 -8.08
C ARG A 96 -17.58 9.47 -9.15
N ASP A 97 -17.05 9.11 -10.31
CA ASP A 97 -17.78 8.47 -11.40
C ASP A 97 -17.80 6.93 -11.26
N ALA A 98 -17.37 6.39 -10.11
CA ALA A 98 -17.37 4.97 -9.83
C ALA A 98 -18.78 4.39 -9.90
N LYS A 99 -18.91 3.29 -10.64
CA LYS A 99 -20.09 2.44 -10.67
C LYS A 99 -19.74 1.10 -10.00
N THR A 100 -19.71 0.02 -10.76
CA THR A 100 -19.28 -1.30 -10.31
C THR A 100 -17.82 -1.56 -10.68
N PHE A 101 -17.20 -2.56 -10.06
CA PHE A 101 -15.87 -3.02 -10.46
C PHE A 101 -15.82 -3.48 -11.93
N ALA A 102 -16.88 -4.13 -12.42
CA ALA A 102 -16.95 -4.63 -13.79
C ALA A 102 -17.02 -3.51 -14.85
N GLU A 103 -17.71 -2.41 -14.54
CA GLU A 103 -17.89 -1.29 -15.49
C GLU A 103 -16.75 -0.27 -15.42
N THR A 104 -16.31 0.06 -14.21
CA THR A 104 -15.34 1.15 -13.97
C THR A 104 -14.30 0.72 -12.92
N PRO A 105 -13.46 -0.30 -13.21
CA PRO A 105 -12.59 -0.91 -12.21
C PRO A 105 -11.64 0.08 -11.53
N ILE A 106 -11.07 1.02 -12.29
CA ILE A 106 -10.12 2.01 -11.76
C ILE A 106 -10.82 2.99 -10.82
N ASN A 107 -11.93 3.59 -11.25
CA ASN A 107 -12.67 4.56 -10.45
C ASN A 107 -13.28 3.87 -9.23
N PHE A 108 -13.75 2.63 -9.38
CA PHE A 108 -14.23 1.81 -8.28
C PHE A 108 -13.14 1.61 -7.22
N LEU A 109 -11.96 1.10 -7.60
CA LEU A 109 -10.85 0.90 -6.65
C LEU A 109 -10.38 2.21 -6.00
N ALA A 110 -10.37 3.31 -6.74
CA ALA A 110 -10.03 4.62 -6.18
C ALA A 110 -11.10 5.12 -5.19
N ALA A 111 -12.38 4.80 -5.41
CA ALA A 111 -13.46 5.10 -4.47
C ALA A 111 -13.37 4.22 -3.22
N GLU A 112 -12.97 2.96 -3.37
CA GLU A 112 -12.68 2.07 -2.25
C GLU A 112 -11.51 2.57 -1.39
N LEU A 113 -10.44 3.08 -2.01
CA LEU A 113 -9.34 3.73 -1.29
C LEU A 113 -9.83 4.92 -0.44
N VAL A 114 -10.76 5.74 -0.95
CA VAL A 114 -11.36 6.84 -0.18
C VAL A 114 -12.09 6.32 1.06
N LYS A 115 -12.87 5.23 0.93
CA LYS A 115 -13.59 4.61 2.04
C LYS A 115 -12.63 4.04 3.09
N MET A 116 -11.57 3.35 2.64
CA MET A 116 -10.53 2.82 3.53
C MET A 116 -9.82 3.94 4.28
N LEU A 117 -9.41 5.02 3.59
CA LEU A 117 -8.75 6.17 4.21
C LEU A 117 -9.63 6.89 5.24
N ALA A 118 -10.94 6.98 4.99
CA ALA A 118 -11.88 7.59 5.93
C ALA A 118 -12.12 6.74 7.19
N ALA A 119 -11.79 5.44 7.13
CA ALA A 119 -12.07 4.48 8.19
C ALA A 119 -10.85 4.15 9.06
N VAL A 120 -9.74 4.89 8.91
CA VAL A 120 -8.49 4.65 9.64
C VAL A 120 -7.94 5.92 10.28
N ASN A 121 -7.25 5.74 11.40
CA ASN A 121 -6.39 6.74 12.01
C ASN A 121 -4.95 6.24 12.01
N ALA A 122 -3.99 7.15 11.96
CA ALA A 122 -2.56 6.80 11.96
C ALA A 122 -1.85 7.49 13.12
N ASP A 123 -1.19 6.68 13.96
CA ASP A 123 -0.29 7.13 15.01
C ASP A 123 1.14 7.10 14.48
N ILE A 124 1.79 8.28 14.48
CA ILE A 124 3.18 8.43 14.06
C ILE A 124 4.08 8.24 15.29
N GLY A 125 4.81 7.14 15.30
CA GLY A 125 5.71 6.73 16.36
C GLY A 125 7.10 7.34 16.24
N ASP A 126 8.09 6.59 16.74
CA ASP A 126 9.47 7.05 16.84
C ASP A 126 10.13 7.21 15.47
N GLU A 127 10.91 8.28 15.38
CA GLU A 127 11.79 8.57 14.26
C GLU A 127 13.22 8.16 14.62
N ASN A 128 13.87 7.44 13.70
CA ASN A 128 15.29 7.12 13.81
C ASN A 128 16.02 7.67 12.59
N ILE A 129 17.03 8.52 12.81
CA ILE A 129 17.84 9.12 11.76
C ILE A 129 19.26 8.58 11.85
N SER A 130 19.76 8.05 10.73
CA SER A 130 21.12 7.54 10.58
C SER A 130 21.73 8.07 9.28
N GLY A 131 22.50 9.15 9.38
CA GLY A 131 23.14 9.79 8.23
C GLY A 131 22.11 10.36 7.25
N ASN A 132 22.08 9.82 6.03
CA ASN A 132 21.16 10.24 4.96
C ASN A 132 19.89 9.38 4.88
N LYS A 133 19.62 8.57 5.92
CA LYS A 133 18.41 7.75 6.01
C LYS A 133 17.65 8.08 7.28
N ALA A 134 16.33 8.05 7.18
CA ALA A 134 15.44 8.10 8.33
C ALA A 134 14.41 6.97 8.23
N THR A 135 14.04 6.40 9.37
CA THR A 135 12.94 5.45 9.47
C THR A 135 11.90 5.95 10.46
N LEU A 136 10.63 5.75 10.14
CA LEU A 136 9.51 6.21 10.95
C LEU A 136 8.50 5.09 11.12
N ALA A 137 8.22 4.73 12.37
CA ALA A 137 7.17 3.75 12.68
C ALA A 137 5.80 4.42 12.58
N VAL A 138 4.87 3.76 11.92
CA VAL A 138 3.48 4.21 11.76
C VAL A 138 2.56 3.06 12.14
N LYS A 139 1.63 3.31 13.05
CA LYS A 139 0.56 2.38 13.41
C LYS A 139 -0.75 2.92 12.86
N MET A 140 -1.37 2.18 11.95
CA MET A 140 -2.72 2.48 11.46
C MET A 140 -3.73 1.62 12.19
N VAL A 141 -4.80 2.26 12.65
CA VAL A 141 -5.88 1.64 13.40
C VAL A 141 -7.20 1.98 12.73
N GLY A 142 -7.94 0.95 12.35
CA GLY A 142 -9.30 1.10 11.84
C GLY A 142 -10.29 1.52 12.93
N ASP A 143 -11.28 2.29 12.53
CA ASP A 143 -12.38 2.72 13.40
C ASP A 143 -13.47 1.64 13.58
N GLY A 144 -14.60 2.00 14.18
CA GLY A 144 -15.73 1.10 14.41
C GLY A 144 -16.57 0.76 13.18
N SER A 145 -16.31 1.36 12.01
CA SER A 145 -17.03 1.07 10.76
C SER A 145 -16.66 -0.31 10.22
N SER A 146 -17.43 -0.82 9.24
CA SER A 146 -17.10 -2.10 8.59
C SER A 146 -15.72 -2.09 7.94
N TYR A 147 -15.31 -0.97 7.33
CA TYR A 147 -13.96 -0.83 6.76
C TYR A 147 -12.90 -0.78 7.86
N GLY A 148 -13.14 -0.04 8.94
CA GLY A 148 -12.23 0.05 10.06
C GLY A 148 -12.00 -1.30 10.74
N GLN A 149 -13.08 -2.03 11.04
CA GLN A 149 -13.01 -3.38 11.60
C GLN A 149 -12.32 -4.38 10.67
N MET A 150 -12.53 -4.25 9.36
CA MET A 150 -11.84 -5.08 8.37
C MET A 150 -10.33 -4.82 8.40
N ILE A 151 -9.91 -3.55 8.37
CA ILE A 151 -8.48 -3.17 8.41
C ILE A 151 -7.83 -3.57 9.73
N GLY A 152 -8.52 -3.37 10.85
CA GLY A 152 -8.01 -3.70 12.18
C GLY A 152 -6.80 -2.84 12.55
N VAL A 153 -5.62 -3.46 12.67
CA VAL A 153 -4.37 -2.76 13.02
C VAL A 153 -3.27 -3.18 12.05
N LEU A 154 -2.58 -2.19 11.47
CA LEU A 154 -1.42 -2.39 10.61
C LEU A 154 -0.24 -1.56 11.13
N ASN A 155 0.95 -2.14 11.15
CA ASN A 155 2.18 -1.46 11.59
C ASN A 155 3.19 -1.43 10.45
N PHE A 156 3.55 -0.23 9.99
CA PHE A 156 4.51 -0.02 8.89
C PHE A 156 5.72 0.73 9.41
N VAL A 157 6.88 0.42 8.85
CA VAL A 157 8.11 1.20 9.02
C VAL A 157 8.42 1.86 7.69
N LEU A 158 8.31 3.18 7.63
CA LEU A 158 8.58 3.96 6.42
C LEU A 158 10.07 4.35 6.39
N GLU A 159 10.76 4.14 5.27
CA GLU A 159 12.13 4.59 5.05
C GLU A 159 12.16 5.80 4.11
N PHE A 160 12.90 6.82 4.54
CA PHE A 160 13.13 8.07 3.83
C PHE A 160 14.62 8.24 3.52
N ASP A 161 14.91 8.77 2.35
CA ASP A 161 16.26 9.25 1.99
C ASP A 161 16.32 10.77 2.10
N ARG A 162 17.47 11.28 2.53
CA ARG A 162 17.74 12.72 2.57
C ARG A 162 17.95 13.29 1.17
N ARG A 163 17.31 14.43 0.88
CA ARG A 163 17.43 15.19 -0.38
C ARG A 163 17.64 16.67 -0.07
N GLY A 164 18.90 17.08 0.09
CA GLY A 164 19.24 18.42 0.57
C GLY A 164 18.80 18.60 2.02
N ASP A 165 17.91 19.55 2.26
CA ASP A 165 17.34 19.85 3.59
C ASP A 165 16.02 19.13 3.88
N ASP A 166 15.49 18.39 2.90
CA ASP A 166 14.24 17.64 2.97
C ASP A 166 14.45 16.12 2.95
N TRP A 167 13.37 15.37 3.18
CA TRP A 167 13.33 13.91 3.16
C TRP A 167 12.34 13.42 2.11
N ARG A 168 12.67 12.29 1.45
CA ARG A 168 11.79 11.67 0.45
C ARG A 168 11.44 10.25 0.85
N LEU A 169 10.14 9.95 0.98
CA LEU A 169 9.65 8.61 1.24
C LEU A 169 9.94 7.72 0.04
N ARG A 170 10.54 6.55 0.25
CA ARG A 170 10.95 5.66 -0.85
C ARG A 170 10.63 4.19 -0.66
N LYS A 171 10.36 3.74 0.57
CA LYS A 171 10.22 2.32 0.87
C LYS A 171 9.39 2.09 2.13
N ILE A 172 8.66 0.98 2.17
CA ILE A 172 8.15 0.36 3.39
C ILE A 172 9.16 -0.74 3.77
N LYS A 173 9.72 -0.69 4.97
CA LYS A 173 10.86 -1.52 5.36
C LYS A 173 10.45 -2.91 5.83
N ASN A 174 9.26 -3.06 6.40
CA ASN A 174 8.75 -4.29 7.00
C ASN A 174 7.64 -4.95 6.16
N VAL A 175 7.81 -5.01 4.83
CA VAL A 175 6.82 -5.62 3.93
C VAL A 175 6.48 -7.07 4.33
N GLU A 176 7.47 -7.86 4.75
CA GLU A 176 7.27 -9.23 5.21
C GLU A 176 6.25 -9.37 6.36
N GLU A 177 6.29 -8.44 7.32
CA GLU A 177 5.34 -8.40 8.44
C GLU A 177 3.95 -7.90 8.03
N LEU A 178 3.89 -7.08 6.98
CA LEU A 178 2.67 -6.45 6.49
C LEU A 178 1.86 -7.31 5.53
N VAL A 179 2.51 -8.19 4.78
CA VAL A 179 1.84 -9.02 3.78
C VAL A 179 0.76 -9.93 4.40
N PRO A 180 1.01 -10.68 5.48
CA PRO A 180 -0.03 -11.54 6.06
C PRO A 180 -1.32 -10.80 6.47
N PRO A 181 -1.29 -9.72 7.28
CA PRO A 181 -2.53 -9.02 7.63
C PRO A 181 -3.20 -8.34 6.44
N ILE A 182 -2.44 -7.86 5.44
CA ILE A 182 -3.03 -7.31 4.20
C ILE A 182 -3.71 -8.41 3.39
N LEU A 183 -3.13 -9.60 3.31
CA LEU A 183 -3.74 -10.74 2.65
C LEU A 183 -5.05 -11.15 3.35
N ASP A 184 -5.06 -11.21 4.68
CA ASP A 184 -6.26 -11.49 5.47
C ASP A 184 -7.38 -10.44 5.23
N ILE A 185 -7.02 -9.18 4.98
CA ILE A 185 -7.96 -8.14 4.58
C ILE A 185 -8.50 -8.41 3.18
N ALA A 186 -7.63 -8.72 2.22
CA ALA A 186 -8.01 -8.99 0.83
C ALA A 186 -8.98 -10.18 0.73
N GLU A 187 -8.69 -11.28 1.44
CA GLU A 187 -9.52 -12.49 1.47
C GLU A 187 -10.90 -12.26 2.12
N ARG A 188 -10.99 -11.35 3.09
CA ARG A 188 -12.29 -10.95 3.69
C ARG A 188 -13.08 -10.00 2.80
N TYR A 189 -12.39 -9.09 2.10
CA TYR A 189 -13.03 -8.10 1.24
C TYR A 189 -13.51 -8.71 -0.07
N TRP A 190 -12.71 -9.60 -0.67
CA TRP A 190 -12.98 -10.25 -1.93
C TRP A 190 -12.93 -11.77 -1.76
N PRO A 191 -13.92 -12.37 -1.10
CA PRO A 191 -13.90 -13.80 -0.84
C PRO A 191 -13.74 -14.57 -2.15
N ALA A 192 -12.65 -15.35 -2.25
CA ALA A 192 -12.44 -16.27 -3.35
C ALA A 192 -13.67 -17.19 -3.44
N SER A 193 -14.38 -17.12 -4.57
CA SER A 193 -15.67 -17.77 -4.79
C SER A 193 -15.51 -19.28 -4.90
#